data_AF-A0A5R9DS53-F1
#
_entry.id   AF-A0A5R9DS53-F1
#
_cell.length_a   1.000
_cell.length_b   1.000
_cell.length_c   1.000
_cell.angle_alpha   90.00
_cell.angle_beta   90.00
_cell.angle_gamma   90.00
#
_symmetry.space_group_name_H-M   'P 1'
#
loop_
_entity.id
_entity.type
_entity.pdbx_description
1 polymer ?
#
loop_
_entity_poly.entity_id
_entity_poly.type
_entity_poly.pdbx_seq_one_letter_code
_entity_poly.pdbx_strand_id
1 'polypeptide(L)'
;MTVLSARYAPPGPEFMDRVSVAAWVEPGLLGPECHVLLTPARPRLAESVERYRPGLLGIARGLGLGRPGEPYRLGLGLLLVRGIASLDYGHWDATLNVPYPPTWYATAQRQGRVNVAVGLSRRELGGGLVAVHEYLADMAEAGGLWTGVTAWRRTIPAAWLLRAV
;
A
#
# COMPACT_ATOMS: atom_id res chain seq x y z
N MET A 1 20.99 -7.85 18.82
CA MET A 1 20.90 -6.59 18.05
C MET A 1 20.77 -6.97 16.59
N THR A 2 19.54 -7.02 16.07
CA THR A 2 19.29 -7.47 14.68
C THR A 2 19.63 -6.31 13.75
N VAL A 3 20.67 -6.47 12.93
CA VAL A 3 21.01 -5.52 11.88
C VAL A 3 19.89 -5.54 10.85
N LEU A 4 18.97 -4.57 10.94
CA LEU A 4 18.02 -4.30 9.86
C LEU A 4 18.86 -3.95 8.64
N SER A 5 18.87 -4.85 7.65
CA SER A 5 19.54 -4.60 6.38
C SER A 5 19.00 -3.30 5.78
N ALA A 6 19.83 -2.26 5.77
CA ALA A 6 19.52 -0.90 5.32
C ALA A 6 19.12 -0.82 3.83
N ARG A 7 19.12 -1.95 3.10
CA ARG A 7 18.85 -2.00 1.66
C ARG A 7 17.41 -1.65 1.27
N TYR A 8 16.49 -1.59 2.23
CA TYR A 8 15.07 -1.35 1.98
C TYR A 8 14.44 -0.52 3.11
N ALA A 9 15.08 0.60 3.46
CA ALA A 9 14.45 1.58 4.33
C ALA A 9 13.17 2.13 3.65
N PRO A 10 12.10 2.44 4.42
CA PRO A 10 10.95 3.17 3.91
C PRO A 10 11.42 4.43 3.16
N PRO A 11 10.97 4.65 1.92
CA PRO A 11 11.40 5.81 1.15
C PRO A 11 10.79 7.11 1.70
N GLY A 12 11.44 8.24 1.44
CA GLY A 12 10.95 9.56 1.83
C GLY A 12 9.72 10.03 1.05
N PRO A 13 9.12 11.16 1.45
CA PRO A 13 7.91 11.70 0.83
C PRO A 13 8.09 12.02 -0.67
N GLU A 14 9.29 12.41 -1.11
CA GLU A 14 9.59 12.67 -2.53
C GLU A 14 9.45 11.44 -3.43
N PHE A 15 9.48 10.24 -2.84
CA PHE A 15 9.23 9.00 -3.57
C PHE A 15 7.74 8.76 -3.81
N MET A 16 6.84 9.33 -2.98
CA MET A 16 5.40 9.07 -3.05
C MET A 16 4.78 9.56 -4.36
N ASP A 17 5.30 10.64 -4.94
CA ASP A 17 4.90 11.14 -6.27
C ASP A 17 5.15 10.13 -7.40
N ARG A 18 5.89 9.06 -7.12
CA ARG A 18 6.26 8.00 -8.06
C ARG A 18 5.51 6.70 -7.78
N VAL A 19 4.52 6.71 -6.89
CA VAL A 19 3.69 5.56 -6.56
C VAL A 19 2.26 5.85 -6.99
N SER A 20 1.72 5.00 -7.85
CA SER A 20 0.29 4.99 -8.15
C SER A 20 -0.43 4.17 -7.08
N VAL A 21 -1.59 4.68 -6.64
CA VAL A 21 -2.41 4.05 -5.61
C VAL A 21 -3.82 3.86 -6.14
N ALA A 22 -4.34 2.65 -6.05
CA ALA A 22 -5.72 2.33 -6.39
C ALA A 22 -6.40 1.68 -5.19
N ALA A 23 -7.63 2.08 -4.88
CA ALA A 23 -8.43 1.50 -3.81
C ALA A 23 -9.81 1.12 -4.32
N TRP A 24 -10.28 -0.07 -3.93
CA TRP A 24 -11.57 -0.59 -4.37
C TRP A 24 -12.15 -1.59 -3.36
N VAL A 25 -13.43 -1.90 -3.53
CA VAL A 25 -14.16 -2.85 -2.67
C VAL A 25 -14.57 -4.03 -3.51
N GLU A 26 -14.35 -5.24 -3.00
CA GLU A 26 -14.79 -6.50 -3.61
C GLU A 26 -15.75 -7.24 -2.68
N PRO A 27 -16.67 -8.05 -3.22
CA PRO A 27 -17.38 -9.05 -2.43
C PRO A 27 -16.40 -10.10 -1.91
N GLY A 28 -16.34 -10.30 -0.61
CA GLY A 28 -15.61 -11.38 0.04
C GLY A 28 -16.53 -12.40 0.72
N LEU A 29 -15.94 -13.51 1.16
CA LEU A 29 -16.67 -14.61 1.81
C LEU A 29 -17.39 -14.19 3.09
N LEU A 30 -16.83 -13.23 3.83
CA LEU A 30 -17.36 -12.72 5.09
C LEU A 30 -18.02 -11.35 4.93
N GLY A 31 -18.32 -10.96 3.69
CA GLY A 31 -18.82 -9.64 3.34
C GLY A 31 -17.81 -8.83 2.53
N PRO A 32 -18.07 -7.53 2.28
CA PRO A 32 -17.24 -6.71 1.43
C PRO A 32 -15.84 -6.51 2.02
N GLU A 33 -14.83 -6.64 1.18
CA GLU A 33 -13.41 -6.50 1.48
C GLU A 33 -12.85 -5.24 0.81
N CYS A 34 -12.05 -4.49 1.55
CA CYS A 34 -11.38 -3.30 1.03
C CYS A 34 -9.97 -3.67 0.56
N HIS A 35 -9.60 -3.21 -0.63
CA HIS A 35 -8.31 -3.46 -1.23
C HIS A 35 -7.60 -2.14 -1.54
N VAL A 36 -6.27 -2.16 -1.46
CA VAL A 36 -5.37 -1.11 -1.93
C VAL A 36 -4.25 -1.76 -2.73
N LEU A 37 -3.95 -1.21 -3.89
CA LEU A 37 -2.83 -1.58 -4.73
C LEU A 37 -1.88 -0.39 -4.87
N LEU A 38 -0.60 -0.65 -4.63
CA LEU A 38 0.51 0.25 -4.86
C LEU A 38 1.33 -0.26 -6.05
N THR A 39 1.56 0.58 -7.04
CA THR A 39 2.41 0.27 -8.20
C THR A 39 3.37 1.42 -8.48
N PRO A 40 4.45 1.23 -9.25
CA PRO A 40 5.15 2.36 -9.84
C PRO A 40 4.15 3.24 -10.58
N ALA A 41 4.25 4.55 -10.38
CA ALA A 41 3.60 5.51 -11.26
C ALA A 41 4.23 5.44 -12.66
N ARG A 42 3.51 5.97 -13.65
CA ARG A 42 4.02 6.02 -15.03
C ARG A 42 5.38 6.75 -15.03
N PRO A 43 6.48 6.10 -15.44
CA PRO A 43 7.78 6.73 -15.42
C PRO A 43 7.80 7.94 -16.35
N ARG A 44 8.49 9.00 -15.93
CA ARG A 44 8.88 10.09 -16.84
C ARG A 44 9.80 9.51 -17.91
N LEU A 45 9.82 10.11 -19.10
CA LEU A 45 10.44 9.61 -20.35
C LEU A 45 11.94 9.20 -20.28
N ALA A 46 12.62 9.39 -19.15
CA ALA A 46 14.03 9.07 -18.95
C ALA A 46 14.32 8.20 -17.70
N GLU A 47 13.30 7.72 -16.97
CA GLU A 47 13.50 7.03 -15.69
C GLU A 47 13.41 5.50 -15.81
N SER A 48 14.43 4.79 -15.30
CA SER A 48 14.42 3.32 -15.22
C SER A 48 13.70 2.83 -13.97
N VAL A 49 12.86 1.82 -14.10
CA VAL A 49 12.07 1.24 -13.01
C VAL A 49 12.88 0.43 -12.01
N GLU A 50 14.10 0.04 -12.35
CA GLU A 50 15.02 -0.47 -11.35
C GLU A 50 15.27 0.53 -10.21
N ARG A 51 15.04 1.84 -10.44
CA ARG A 51 15.07 2.85 -9.37
C ARG A 51 13.87 2.81 -8.42
N TYR A 52 12.70 2.34 -8.86
CA TYR A 52 11.50 2.29 -8.00
C TYR A 52 11.47 1.04 -7.13
N ARG A 53 12.05 -0.06 -7.60
CA ARG A 53 12.03 -1.36 -6.91
C ARG A 53 12.52 -1.28 -5.46
N PRO A 54 13.65 -0.65 -5.12
CA PRO A 54 14.08 -0.53 -3.72
C PRO A 54 13.07 0.23 -2.84
N GLY A 55 12.48 1.32 -3.34
CA GLY A 55 11.51 2.12 -2.61
C GLY A 55 10.19 1.38 -2.38
N LEU A 56 9.65 0.73 -3.41
CA LEU A 56 8.44 -0.10 -3.29
C LEU A 56 8.64 -1.29 -2.35
N LEU A 57 9.83 -1.92 -2.38
CA LEU A 57 10.17 -2.98 -1.41
C LEU A 57 10.34 -2.43 0.01
N GLY A 58 10.85 -1.21 0.17
CA GLY A 58 10.88 -0.51 1.46
C GLY A 58 9.48 -0.28 2.01
N ILE A 59 8.54 0.17 1.16
CA ILE A 59 7.12 0.32 1.52
C ILE A 59 6.51 -1.04 1.90
N ALA A 60 6.68 -2.07 1.07
CA ALA A 60 6.15 -3.40 1.35
C ALA A 60 6.65 -3.96 2.69
N ARG A 61 7.94 -3.77 3.00
CA ARG A 61 8.51 -4.18 4.29
C ARG A 61 7.99 -3.37 5.46
N GLY A 62 7.88 -2.05 5.30
CA GLY A 62 7.36 -1.17 6.34
C GLY A 62 5.90 -1.48 6.69
N LEU A 63 5.12 -1.88 5.69
CA LEU A 63 3.74 -2.37 5.86
C LEU A 63 3.66 -3.83 6.36
N GLY A 64 4.78 -4.53 6.48
CA GLY A 64 4.82 -5.93 6.92
C GLY A 64 4.26 -6.93 5.89
N LEU A 65 4.27 -6.57 4.60
CA LEU A 65 3.77 -7.43 3.51
C LEU A 65 4.74 -8.58 3.24
N GLY A 66 4.18 -9.74 2.87
CA GLY A 66 4.92 -10.93 2.46
C GLY A 66 4.67 -11.26 0.98
N ARG A 67 5.34 -12.28 0.46
CA ARG A 67 4.98 -12.82 -0.86
C ARG A 67 3.67 -13.62 -0.78
N PRO A 68 2.95 -13.79 -1.89
CA PRO A 68 1.81 -14.69 -1.95
C PRO A 68 2.17 -16.09 -1.39
N GLY A 69 1.36 -16.59 -0.45
CA GLY A 69 1.60 -17.87 0.23
C GLY A 69 2.48 -17.80 1.48
N GLU A 70 3.13 -16.68 1.76
CA GLU A 70 3.83 -16.48 3.03
C GLU A 70 2.83 -16.06 4.14
N PRO A 71 3.07 -16.45 5.40
CA PRO A 71 2.24 -16.02 6.51
C PRO A 71 2.31 -14.50 6.66
N TYR A 72 1.16 -13.83 6.50
CA TYR A 72 1.07 -12.38 6.60
C TYR A 72 1.27 -11.92 8.05
N ARG A 73 1.96 -10.78 8.21
CA ARG A 73 1.94 -10.04 9.47
C ARG A 73 0.84 -8.99 9.36
N LEU A 74 -0.06 -8.95 10.34
CA LEU A 74 -1.01 -7.85 10.46
C LEU A 74 -0.23 -6.57 10.79
N GLY A 75 0.01 -5.77 9.76
CA GLY A 75 0.61 -4.44 9.90
C GLY A 75 -0.41 -3.47 10.49
N LEU A 76 0.01 -2.63 11.43
CA LEU A 76 -0.79 -1.50 11.91
C LEU A 76 -0.47 -0.28 11.05
N GLY A 77 -0.91 -0.30 9.80
CA GLY A 77 -0.55 0.72 8.81
C GLY A 77 -1.68 1.66 8.44
N LEU A 78 -2.96 1.31 8.65
CA LEU A 78 -4.05 2.16 8.13
C LEU A 78 -4.45 3.24 9.13
N LEU A 79 -4.44 4.49 8.68
CA LEU A 79 -4.91 5.67 9.41
C LEU A 79 -6.19 6.17 8.73
N LEU A 80 -7.28 6.27 9.49
CA LEU A 80 -8.57 6.81 9.02
C LEU A 80 -8.97 7.99 9.92
N VAL A 81 -8.78 9.21 9.45
CA VAL A 81 -8.95 10.43 10.28
C VAL A 81 -9.69 11.48 9.47
N ARG A 82 -10.83 11.95 9.99
CA ARG A 82 -11.63 13.05 9.42
C ARG A 82 -11.91 12.91 7.90
N GLY A 83 -12.16 11.68 7.43
CA GLY A 83 -12.42 11.44 6.02
C GLY A 83 -11.16 11.50 5.14
N ILE A 84 -9.99 11.21 5.72
CA ILE A 84 -8.73 10.96 5.04
C ILE A 84 -8.29 9.53 5.37
N ALA A 85 -7.82 8.77 4.37
CA ALA A 85 -7.17 7.48 4.56
C ALA A 85 -5.70 7.55 4.17
N SER A 86 -4.84 6.97 5.00
CA SER A 86 -3.40 6.93 4.72
C SER A 86 -2.77 5.66 5.25
N LEU A 87 -1.68 5.23 4.60
CA LEU A 87 -0.85 4.11 5.01
C LEU A 87 0.42 4.63 5.69
N ASP A 88 0.59 4.29 6.95
CA ASP A 88 1.86 4.32 7.67
C ASP A 88 2.70 3.13 7.21
N TYR A 89 3.67 3.43 6.35
CA TYR A 89 4.62 2.46 5.81
C TYR A 89 5.96 2.50 6.56
N GLY A 90 5.98 3.02 7.79
CA GLY A 90 7.14 3.01 8.68
C GLY A 90 8.16 4.13 8.43
N HIS A 91 7.85 5.11 7.58
CA HIS A 91 8.65 6.34 7.52
C HIS A 91 8.32 7.23 8.73
N TRP A 92 9.34 7.89 9.29
CA TRP A 92 9.22 8.58 10.57
C TRP A 92 8.37 9.87 10.52
N ASP A 93 8.25 10.50 9.35
CA ASP A 93 7.49 11.73 9.14
C ASP A 93 6.52 11.72 7.94
N ALA A 94 6.36 10.57 7.28
CA ALA A 94 5.60 10.45 6.04
C ALA A 94 4.63 9.27 6.04
N THR A 95 3.46 9.50 5.45
CA THR A 95 2.43 8.49 5.18
C THR A 95 2.03 8.56 3.73
N LEU A 96 1.54 7.46 3.19
CA LEU A 96 1.04 7.38 1.83
C LEU A 96 -0.47 7.62 1.82
N ASN A 97 -0.92 8.69 1.15
CA ASN A 97 -2.35 8.95 0.99
C ASN A 97 -3.00 7.90 0.08
N VAL A 98 -4.14 7.37 0.51
CA VAL A 98 -4.92 6.42 -0.29
C VAL A 98 -6.10 7.17 -0.90
N PRO A 99 -6.12 7.41 -2.22
CA PRO A 99 -7.34 7.86 -2.89
C PRO A 99 -8.36 6.73 -2.89
N TYR A 100 -9.63 7.03 -2.58
CA TYR A 100 -10.68 6.03 -2.50
C TYR A 100 -12.05 6.56 -2.92
N PRO A 101 -12.96 5.66 -3.38
CA PRO A 101 -14.38 5.98 -3.49
C PRO A 101 -15.05 6.04 -2.11
N PRO A 102 -16.14 6.80 -1.91
CA PRO A 102 -16.80 6.94 -0.61
C PRO A 102 -17.21 5.60 0.06
N THR A 103 -17.63 4.62 -0.75
CA THR A 103 -18.02 3.28 -0.29
C THR A 103 -16.88 2.51 0.35
N TRP A 104 -15.64 2.76 -0.09
CA TRP A 104 -14.45 2.12 0.43
C TRP A 104 -14.13 2.59 1.85
N TYR A 105 -14.19 3.90 2.12
CA TYR A 105 -13.88 4.43 3.44
C TYR A 105 -14.85 3.92 4.51
N ALA A 106 -16.15 3.93 4.22
CA ALA A 106 -17.16 3.40 5.14
C ALA A 106 -16.96 1.89 5.39
N THR A 107 -16.59 1.13 4.35
CA THR A 107 -16.31 -0.30 4.48
C THR A 107 -15.03 -0.54 5.29
N ALA A 108 -13.96 0.21 5.04
CA ALA A 108 -12.70 0.11 5.77
C ALA A 108 -12.87 0.47 7.25
N GLN A 109 -13.68 1.50 7.57
CA GLN A 109 -14.02 1.84 8.96
C GLN A 109 -14.79 0.73 9.67
N ARG A 110 -15.76 0.11 8.98
CA ARG A 110 -16.59 -0.96 9.55
C ARG A 110 -15.80 -2.26 9.76
N GLN A 111 -15.00 -2.67 8.77
CA GLN A 111 -14.24 -3.92 8.81
C GLN A 111 -12.96 -3.80 9.64
N GLY A 112 -12.42 -2.57 9.78
CA GLY A 112 -11.17 -2.31 10.49
C GLY A 112 -9.94 -2.94 9.82
N ARG A 113 -10.07 -3.44 8.59
CA ARG A 113 -9.05 -4.18 7.83
C ARG A 113 -9.10 -3.80 6.36
N VAL A 114 -7.92 -3.78 5.74
CA VAL A 114 -7.73 -3.52 4.31
C VAL A 114 -6.67 -4.50 3.79
N ASN A 115 -6.97 -5.19 2.70
CA ASN A 115 -6.03 -5.97 1.92
C ASN A 115 -5.11 -5.00 1.16
N VAL A 116 -3.80 -5.16 1.27
CA VAL A 116 -2.82 -4.31 0.60
C VAL A 116 -1.95 -5.17 -0.30
N ALA A 117 -1.71 -4.68 -1.52
CA ALA A 117 -0.82 -5.26 -2.49
C ALA A 117 0.21 -4.22 -2.96
N VAL A 118 1.45 -4.64 -3.16
CA VAL A 118 2.52 -3.88 -3.81
C VAL A 118 3.00 -4.68 -5.01
N GLY A 119 2.78 -4.17 -6.20
CA GLY A 119 3.30 -4.72 -7.45
C GLY A 119 4.54 -3.95 -7.91
N LEU A 120 5.51 -4.66 -8.51
CA LEU A 120 6.77 -4.05 -8.96
C LEU A 120 6.84 -3.79 -10.48
N SER A 121 5.80 -4.12 -11.27
CA SER A 121 5.84 -3.97 -12.73
C SER A 121 5.47 -2.58 -13.22
N ARG A 122 6.04 -2.26 -14.40
CA ARG A 122 5.79 -1.06 -15.21
C ARG A 122 4.46 -1.08 -15.96
N ARG A 123 3.77 -2.22 -16.00
CA ARG A 123 2.54 -2.36 -16.79
C ARG A 123 1.55 -1.30 -16.31
N GLU A 124 1.09 -0.46 -17.23
CA GLU A 124 0.03 0.49 -16.92
C GLU A 124 -1.19 -0.32 -16.48
N LEU A 125 -1.73 0.04 -15.32
CA LEU A 125 -3.01 -0.50 -14.90
C LEU A 125 -4.04 -0.05 -15.93
N GLY A 126 -4.65 -1.01 -16.60
CA GLY A 126 -5.83 -0.74 -17.42
C GLY A 126 -6.96 -0.20 -16.54
N GLY A 127 -7.98 0.37 -17.18
CA GLY A 127 -9.16 0.83 -16.47
C GLY A 127 -9.96 -0.34 -15.87
N GLY A 128 -10.31 -0.25 -14.60
CA GLY A 128 -11.26 -1.16 -13.94
C GLY A 128 -10.66 -2.40 -13.29
N LEU A 129 -11.52 -3.18 -12.61
CA LEU A 129 -11.12 -4.29 -11.74
C LEU A 129 -10.53 -5.48 -12.48
N VAL A 130 -11.00 -5.77 -13.69
CA VAL A 130 -10.45 -6.87 -14.51
C VAL A 130 -8.96 -6.65 -14.75
N ALA A 131 -8.57 -5.44 -15.15
CA ALA A 131 -7.18 -5.08 -15.38
C ALA A 131 -6.33 -5.13 -14.09
N VAL A 132 -6.93 -4.82 -12.93
CA VAL A 132 -6.27 -4.95 -11.63
C VAL A 132 -6.00 -6.42 -11.31
N HIS A 133 -6.97 -7.32 -11.51
CA HIS A 133 -6.77 -8.74 -11.27
C HIS A 133 -5.75 -9.36 -12.21
N GLU A 134 -5.79 -9.04 -13.50
CA GLU A 134 -4.76 -9.47 -14.47
C GLU A 134 -3.37 -9.01 -14.02
N TYR A 135 -3.23 -7.74 -13.63
CA TYR A 135 -1.97 -7.22 -13.12
C TYR A 135 -1.49 -7.98 -11.89
N LEU A 136 -2.37 -8.25 -10.92
CA LEU A 136 -2.04 -8.99 -9.71
C LEU A 136 -1.60 -10.43 -10.03
N ALA A 137 -2.29 -11.11 -10.94
CA ALA A 137 -1.95 -12.46 -11.37
C ALA A 137 -0.57 -12.50 -12.04
N ASP A 138 -0.32 -11.63 -13.02
CA ASP A 138 0.97 -11.50 -13.68
C ASP A 138 2.11 -11.25 -12.67
N MET A 139 1.85 -10.37 -11.69
CA MET A 139 2.85 -10.03 -10.68
C MET A 139 3.11 -11.16 -9.68
N ALA A 140 2.08 -11.92 -9.33
CA ALA A 140 2.26 -13.12 -8.53
C ALA A 140 3.13 -14.15 -9.27
N GLU A 141 2.83 -14.41 -10.54
CA GLU A 141 3.59 -15.34 -11.38
C GLU A 141 5.04 -14.91 -11.57
N ALA A 142 5.27 -13.61 -11.83
CA ALA A 142 6.60 -13.05 -11.99
C ALA A 142 7.39 -12.89 -10.67
N GLY A 143 6.82 -13.24 -9.51
CA GLY A 143 7.43 -13.05 -8.19
C GLY A 143 7.62 -11.56 -7.81
N GLY A 144 6.85 -10.68 -8.46
CA GLY A 144 6.86 -9.22 -8.33
C GLY A 144 5.74 -8.67 -7.45
N LEU A 145 5.02 -9.52 -6.72
CA LEU A 145 3.90 -9.15 -5.85
C LEU A 145 4.23 -9.37 -4.37
N TRP A 146 3.86 -8.38 -3.55
CA TRP A 146 3.81 -8.49 -2.10
C TRP A 146 2.40 -8.17 -1.63
N THR A 147 1.86 -8.98 -0.73
CA THR A 147 0.50 -8.80 -0.20
C THR A 147 0.47 -8.94 1.32
N GLY A 148 -0.60 -8.42 1.91
CA GLY A 148 -0.85 -8.53 3.33
C GLY A 148 -2.14 -7.84 3.72
N VAL A 149 -2.43 -7.85 5.02
CA VAL A 149 -3.59 -7.16 5.59
C VAL A 149 -3.09 -6.11 6.56
N THR A 150 -3.54 -4.87 6.36
CA THR A 150 -3.35 -3.80 7.32
C THR A 150 -4.63 -3.62 8.13
N ALA A 151 -4.48 -3.32 9.42
CA ALA A 151 -5.58 -2.95 10.28
C ALA A 151 -5.54 -1.45 10.58
N TRP A 152 -6.71 -0.86 10.79
CA TRP A 152 -6.78 0.54 11.22
C TRP A 152 -6.14 0.72 12.60
N ARG A 153 -5.45 1.85 12.79
CA ARG A 153 -4.88 2.24 14.07
C ARG A 153 -5.78 3.26 14.74
N ARG A 154 -6.27 2.95 15.95
CA ARG A 154 -7.05 3.90 16.77
C ARG A 154 -6.20 5.05 17.33
N THR A 155 -4.89 4.84 17.49
CA THR A 155 -3.98 5.81 18.09
C THR A 155 -3.10 6.44 17.02
N ILE A 156 -3.33 7.72 16.76
CA ILE A 156 -2.44 8.55 15.96
C ILE A 156 -1.24 8.91 16.86
N PRO A 157 0.03 8.72 16.46
CA PRO A 157 1.15 9.16 17.28
C PRO A 157 1.05 10.67 17.54
N ALA A 158 1.40 11.12 18.74
CA ALA A 158 1.26 12.54 19.13
C ALA A 158 1.95 13.53 18.17
N ALA A 159 3.04 13.11 17.52
CA ALA A 159 3.75 13.88 16.50
C ALA A 159 2.87 14.27 15.28
N TRP A 160 1.77 13.55 15.05
CA TRP A 160 0.85 13.76 13.94
C TRP A 160 -0.39 14.59 14.32
N LEU A 161 -0.73 14.67 15.62
CA LEU A 161 -1.87 15.46 16.09
C LEU A 161 -1.65 16.97 15.86
N LEU A 162 -0.39 17.41 15.76
CA LEU A 162 -0.03 18.82 15.55
C LEU A 162 -0.15 19.28 14.08
N ARG A 163 -0.37 18.36 13.12
CA ARG A 163 -0.44 18.68 11.68
C ARG A 163 -1.86 18.59 11.10
N ALA A 164 -2.84 18.21 11.91
CA ALA A 164 -4.25 18.11 11.52
C ALA A 164 -5.08 19.34 11.92
N VAL A 165 -4.41 20.46 12.21
CA VAL A 165 -5.02 21.77 12.51
C VAL A 165 -4.66 22.75 11.41
#